data_AF-A0A5K1GL39-F1
#
_entry.id   AF-A0A5K1GL39-F1
#
_cell.length_a   1.000
_cell.length_b   1.000
_cell.length_c   1.000
_cell.angle_alpha   90.00
_cell.angle_beta   90.00
_cell.angle_gamma   90.00
#
_symmetry.space_group_name_H-M   'P 1'
#
loop_
_entity.id
_entity.type
_entity.pdbx_description
1 polymer ?
#
loop_
_entity_poly.entity_id
_entity_poly.type
_entity_poly.pdbx_seq_one_letter_code
_entity_poly.pdbx_strand_id
1 'polypeptide(L)' 'ILGFERTENPDLGIEVTWLKLPPSFSLHIIKKSLESRLPESPWSSSEAIIMDPRHLPRGHHISFA' A
#
# COMPACT_ATOMS: atom_id res chain seq x y z
N ILE A 1 -9.96 9.55 -14.55
CA ILE A 1 -9.94 8.89 -13.21
C ILE A 1 -9.19 9.82 -12.26
N LEU A 2 -9.89 10.39 -11.28
CA LEU A 2 -9.46 11.22 -10.11
C LEU A 2 -8.36 12.31 -10.23
N GLY A 3 -7.70 12.51 -11.37
CA GLY A 3 -6.71 13.58 -11.57
C GLY A 3 -5.31 13.28 -11.02
N PHE A 4 -5.01 12.03 -10.66
CA PHE A 4 -3.70 11.63 -10.18
C PHE A 4 -2.69 11.45 -11.31
N GLU A 5 -1.46 11.85 -11.04
CA GLU A 5 -0.29 11.62 -11.89
C GLU A 5 0.61 10.57 -11.23
N ARG A 6 1.09 9.61 -12.01
CA ARG A 6 2.09 8.64 -11.54
C ARG A 6 3.48 9.28 -11.55
N THR A 7 4.21 9.16 -10.45
CA THR A 7 5.59 9.65 -10.36
C THR A 7 6.60 8.50 -10.47
N GLU A 8 7.87 8.85 -10.57
CA GLU A 8 8.95 7.87 -10.49
C GLU A 8 8.92 7.15 -9.14
N ASN A 9 9.24 5.86 -9.17
CA ASN A 9 9.29 5.01 -8.00
C ASN A 9 10.77 4.81 -7.60
N PRO A 10 11.16 5.07 -6.35
CA PRO A 10 12.47 4.67 -5.86
C PRO A 10 12.58 3.14 -5.85
N ASP A 11 13.76 2.62 -6.18
CA ASP A 11 14.03 1.19 -6.03
C ASP A 11 14.27 0.86 -4.55
N LEU A 12 13.25 0.28 -3.92
CA LEU A 12 13.26 -0.09 -2.50
C LEU A 12 13.33 -1.62 -2.31
N GLY A 13 13.54 -2.40 -3.38
CA GLY A 13 13.42 -3.87 -3.34
C GLY A 13 11.99 -4.38 -3.08
N ILE A 14 11.01 -3.47 -2.98
CA ILE A 14 9.57 -3.74 -2.87
C ILE A 14 8.83 -2.91 -3.94
N GLU A 15 7.77 -3.48 -4.51
CA GLU A 15 7.01 -2.79 -5.55
C GLU A 15 6.10 -1.73 -4.91
N VAL A 16 6.43 -0.46 -5.10
CA VAL A 16 5.65 0.70 -4.65
C VAL A 16 5.16 1.47 -5.86
N THR A 17 3.94 1.99 -5.85
CA THR A 17 3.45 2.96 -6.85
C THR A 17 3.20 4.30 -6.18
N TRP A 18 3.87 5.35 -6.65
CA TRP A 18 3.66 6.73 -6.18
C TRP A 18 2.70 7.49 -7.09
N LEU A 19 1.72 8.15 -6.48
CA LEU A 19 0.69 8.95 -7.11
C LEU A 19 0.68 10.34 -6.50
N LYS A 20 0.62 11.36 -7.33
CA LYS A 20 0.52 12.76 -6.92
C LYS A 20 -0.79 13.36 -7.40
N LEU A 21 -1.43 14.16 -6.55
CA LEU A 21 -2.53 15.03 -6.93
C LEU A 21 -2.14 16.47 -6.56
N PRO A 22 -1.94 17.36 -7.54
CA PRO A 22 -1.59 18.75 -7.28
C PRO A 22 -2.62 19.46 -6.38
N PRO A 23 -2.20 20.43 -5.54
CA PRO A 23 -0.83 20.92 -5.40
C PRO A 23 0.03 20.15 -4.40
N SER A 24 -0.56 19.41 -3.45
CA SER A 24 0.16 18.95 -2.25
C SER A 24 -0.19 17.54 -1.76
N PHE A 25 -1.00 16.77 -2.49
CA PHE A 25 -1.35 15.42 -2.06
C PHE A 25 -0.47 14.37 -2.75
N SER A 26 0.06 13.44 -1.95
CA SER A 26 0.83 12.29 -2.44
C SER A 26 0.30 11.02 -1.77
N LEU A 27 0.16 9.96 -2.57
CA LEU A 27 -0.27 8.64 -2.14
C LEU A 27 0.73 7.62 -2.67
N HIS A 28 1.29 6.80 -1.79
CA HIS A 28 2.03 5.60 -2.22
C HIS A 28 1.21 4.35 -1.89
N ILE A 29 1.22 3.41 -2.83
CA ILE A 29 0.58 2.10 -2.67
C ILE A 29 1.69 1.07 -2.72
N ILE A 30 1.84 0.30 -1.63
CA ILE A 30 2.86 -0.74 -1.51
C ILE A 30 2.21 -2.08 -1.88
N LYS A 31 2.80 -2.81 -2.82
CA LYS A 31 2.36 -4.15 -3.16
C LYS A 31 2.72 -5.11 -2.04
N LYS A 32 1.74 -5.91 -1.62
CA LYS A 32 1.95 -7.00 -0.68
C LYS A 32 2.87 -8.07 -1.29
N SER A 33 3.94 -8.42 -0.59
CA SER A 33 4.68 -9.66 -0.88
C SER A 33 3.88 -10.86 -0.38
N LEU A 34 3.58 -11.80 -1.29
CA LEU A 34 2.91 -13.05 -0.94
C LEU A 34 3.82 -14.01 -0.16
N GLU A 35 5.14 -13.78 -0.21
CA GLU A 35 6.14 -14.57 0.51
C GLU A 35 6.39 -14.04 1.92
N SER A 36 5.94 -12.81 2.23
CA SER A 36 6.09 -12.23 3.57
C SER A 36 5.25 -13.02 4.58
N ARG A 37 5.95 -13.60 5.56
CA ARG A 37 5.35 -14.25 6.74
C ARG A 37 5.27 -13.33 7.95
N LEU A 38 5.53 -12.03 7.76
CA LEU A 38 5.48 -11.07 8.85
C LEU A 38 4.02 -10.80 9.23
N PRO A 39 3.65 -10.88 10.53
CA PRO A 39 2.37 -10.38 11.00
C PRO A 39 2.43 -8.85 10.98
N GLU A 40 1.72 -8.23 10.04
CA GLU A 40 1.72 -6.77 9.84
C GLU A 40 0.87 -6.02 10.89
N SER A 41 -0.03 -6.75 11.53
CA SER A 41 -0.82 -6.30 12.69
C SER A 41 -1.41 -7.51 13.43
N PRO A 42 -1.76 -7.38 14.72
CA PRO A 42 -2.47 -8.41 15.50
C PRO A 42 -3.78 -8.90 14.86
N TRP A 43 -4.33 -8.16 13.91
CA TRP A 43 -5.61 -8.43 13.22
C TRP A 43 -5.43 -8.91 11.77
N SER A 44 -4.19 -9.00 11.29
CA SER A 44 -3.85 -9.33 9.89
C SER A 44 -3.45 -10.78 9.66
N SER A 45 -3.48 -11.61 10.70
CA SER A 45 -3.06 -13.01 10.65
C SER A 45 -4.27 -13.94 10.61
N SER A 46 -4.94 -14.07 9.47
CA SER A 46 -5.94 -15.12 9.28
C SER A 46 -5.98 -15.59 7.83
N GLU A 47 -6.10 -16.91 7.65
CA GLU A 47 -6.32 -17.61 6.37
C GLU A 47 -7.45 -16.97 5.53
N ALA A 48 -8.39 -16.28 6.18
CA ALA A 48 -9.46 -15.52 5.54
C ALA A 48 -9.01 -14.41 4.57
N ILE A 49 -7.80 -13.87 4.71
CA ILE A 49 -7.25 -12.82 3.83
C ILE A 49 -6.84 -13.38 2.47
N ILE A 50 -6.43 -14.65 2.41
CA ILE A 50 -6.05 -15.32 1.16
C ILE A 50 -7.30 -15.65 0.33
N MET A 51 -8.45 -15.87 0.99
CA MET A 51 -9.69 -16.30 0.36
C MET A 51 -10.56 -15.18 -0.20
N ASP A 52 -10.41 -13.94 0.30
CA ASP A 52 -11.26 -12.82 -0.12
C ASP A 52 -10.52 -11.47 -0.04
N PRO A 53 -10.32 -10.77 -1.17
CA PRO A 53 -9.66 -9.45 -1.23
C PRO A 53 -10.31 -8.38 -0.34
N ARG A 54 -11.59 -8.53 0.05
CA ARG A 54 -12.28 -7.58 0.95
C ARG A 54 -11.71 -7.59 2.37
N HIS A 55 -11.03 -8.66 2.77
CA HIS A 55 -10.37 -8.78 4.08
C HIS A 55 -8.94 -8.23 4.10
N LEU A 56 -8.43 -7.69 2.99
CA LEU A 56 -7.11 -7.07 2.97
C LEU A 56 -7.08 -5.89 3.95
N PRO A 57 -6.23 -5.93 4.99
CA PRO A 57 -6.07 -4.80 5.89
C PRO A 57 -5.47 -3.65 5.08
N ARG A 58 -6.27 -2.60 4.92
CA ARG A 58 -5.82 -1.34 4.31
C ARG A 58 -5.24 -0.51 5.45
N GLY A 59 -3.97 -0.73 5.76
CA GLY A 59 -3.23 0.12 6.70
C GLY A 59 -3.11 1.51 6.10
N HIS A 60 -3.83 2.49 6.64
CA HIS A 60 -3.73 3.88 6.20
C HIS A 60 -2.80 4.59 7.20
N HIS A 61 -1.50 4.62 6.91
CA HIS A 61 -0.58 5.44 7.68
C HIS A 61 -0.50 6.83 7.03
N ILE A 62 -0.62 7.87 7.83
CA ILE A 62 -0.50 9.27 7.40
C ILE A 62 0.89 9.74 7.79
N SER A 63 1.67 10.19 6.81
CA SER A 63 2.94 10.86 7.07
C SER A 63 2.71 12.36 7.18
N PHE A 64 3.35 12.99 8.16
CA PHE A 64 3.49 14.44 8.23
C PHE A 64 4.85 14.83 7.65
N ALA A 65 4.94 16.00 7.05
CA ALA A 65 6.20 16.59 6.59
C ALA A 65 7.01 17.15 7.76
#